data_AF-A0A2A5BXK8-F1
#
_entry.id   AF-A0A2A5BXK8-F1
#
_cell.length_a   1.000
_cell.length_b   1.000
_cell.length_c   1.000
_cell.angle_alpha   90.00
_cell.angle_beta   90.00
_cell.angle_gamma   90.00
#
_symmetry.space_group_name_H-M   'P 1'
#
loop_
_entity.id
_entity.type
_entity.pdbx_description
1 polymer ?
#
loop_
_entity_poly.entity_id
_entity_poly.type
_entity_poly.pdbx_seq_one_letter_code
_entity_poly.pdbx_strand_id
1 'polypeptide(L)'
;ETFAAISTVSMPIPRLNDDCETGTSVPIISFHSTTDWLIPYEGNEAFNLLAPGSYLTLLSAPESFDVWSDRNHCTDEPRTTYEKGSASCLTRDACDDGAEVTFCTLDGKGLFLGGHLAYGNNDRVNVMDLTWEHFKKHTREIP
;
A
#
# COMPACT_ATOMS: atom_id res chain seq x y z
N GLU A 1 6.54 -18.73 7.28
CA GLU A 1 7.29 -18.42 6.04
C GLU A 1 7.57 -16.93 6.02
N THR A 2 8.64 -16.47 5.38
CA THR A 2 9.00 -15.04 5.36
C THR A 2 9.18 -14.59 3.92
N PHE A 3 8.52 -13.49 3.56
CA PHE A 3 8.56 -12.91 2.21
C PHE A 3 9.68 -11.87 2.10
N ALA A 4 10.28 -11.72 0.93
CA ALA A 4 11.33 -10.72 0.69
C ALA A 4 10.77 -9.29 0.51
N ALA A 5 9.54 -9.18 -0.01
CA ALA A 5 8.83 -7.92 -0.21
C ALA A 5 7.33 -8.20 -0.42
N ILE A 6 6.52 -7.15 -0.28
CA ILE A 6 5.06 -7.18 -0.43
C ILE A 6 4.63 -6.14 -1.47
N SER A 7 3.65 -6.49 -2.31
CA SER A 7 2.93 -5.53 -3.14
C SER A 7 1.43 -5.69 -2.91
N THR A 8 0.73 -4.59 -2.68
CA THR A 8 -0.73 -4.58 -2.46
C THR A 8 -1.41 -3.62 -3.43
N VAL A 9 -2.62 -3.99 -3.85
CA VAL A 9 -3.42 -3.19 -4.77
C VAL A 9 -4.79 -2.98 -4.16
N SER A 10 -5.16 -1.71 -3.98
CA SER A 10 -6.49 -1.23 -3.60
C SER A 10 -7.01 -1.71 -2.24
N MET A 11 -6.13 -2.17 -1.35
CA MET A 11 -6.51 -2.57 -0.01
C MET A 11 -5.54 -1.96 1.01
N PRO A 12 -5.97 -0.93 1.76
CA PRO A 12 -5.27 -0.46 2.94
C PRO A 12 -5.20 -1.54 4.01
N ILE A 13 -4.30 -1.35 4.98
CA ILE A 13 -4.22 -2.27 6.12
C ILE A 13 -5.49 -2.07 6.97
N PRO A 14 -6.22 -3.15 7.34
CA PRO A 14 -7.24 -3.02 8.37
C PRO A 14 -6.56 -2.68 9.70
N ARG A 15 -7.26 -2.00 10.60
CA ARG A 15 -6.77 -1.80 11.98
C ARG A 15 -6.52 -3.18 12.58
N LEU A 16 -5.26 -3.48 12.84
CA LEU A 16 -4.84 -4.70 13.52
C LEU A 16 -4.98 -4.51 15.03
N ASN A 17 -5.14 -5.61 15.76
CA ASN A 17 -4.95 -5.58 17.21
C ASN A 17 -3.46 -5.33 17.51
N ASP A 18 -3.18 -4.63 18.61
CA ASP A 18 -1.83 -4.18 18.99
C ASP A 18 -0.83 -5.35 19.21
N ASP A 19 -1.30 -6.61 19.26
CA ASP A 19 -0.49 -7.81 19.51
C ASP A 19 0.31 -8.30 18.28
N CYS A 20 0.37 -7.55 17.16
CA CYS A 20 1.11 -7.93 15.95
C CYS A 20 2.54 -7.39 15.91
N GLU A 21 3.27 -7.45 17.02
CA GLU A 21 4.66 -6.97 17.13
C GLU A 21 5.71 -7.93 16.53
N THR A 22 5.31 -9.15 16.14
CA THR A 22 6.28 -10.19 15.79
C THR A 22 6.52 -10.26 14.28
N GLY A 23 7.40 -9.41 13.75
CA GLY A 23 7.86 -9.53 12.36
C GLY A 23 9.14 -8.73 12.09
N THR A 24 10.01 -9.28 11.26
CA THR A 24 11.11 -8.54 10.62
C THR A 24 10.53 -7.43 9.74
N SER A 25 11.22 -6.28 9.65
CA SER A 25 10.87 -5.23 8.69
C SER A 25 10.79 -5.81 7.28
N VAL A 26 9.78 -5.40 6.51
CA VAL A 26 9.50 -5.95 5.19
C VAL A 26 9.28 -4.82 4.18
N PRO A 27 10.04 -4.79 3.07
CA PRO A 27 9.78 -3.86 1.98
C PRO A 27 8.36 -4.00 1.46
N ILE A 28 7.66 -2.88 1.27
CA ILE A 28 6.31 -2.88 0.72
C ILE A 28 6.10 -1.75 -0.28
N ILE A 29 5.33 -2.04 -1.33
CA ILE A 29 4.70 -1.06 -2.21
C ILE A 29 3.18 -1.25 -2.21
N SER A 30 2.42 -0.16 -2.12
CA SER A 30 0.96 -0.21 -2.16
C SER A 30 0.38 0.81 -3.13
N PHE A 31 -0.71 0.44 -3.80
CA PHE A 31 -1.36 1.27 -4.83
C PHE A 31 -2.82 1.49 -4.48
N HIS A 32 -3.25 2.75 -4.46
CA HIS A 32 -4.62 3.12 -4.09
C HIS A 32 -5.18 4.17 -5.03
N SER A 33 -6.46 4.07 -5.38
CA SER A 33 -7.12 5.11 -6.15
C SER A 33 -7.94 6.03 -5.24
N THR A 34 -7.82 7.34 -5.43
CA THR A 34 -8.58 8.34 -4.65
C THR A 34 -10.09 8.28 -4.89
N THR A 35 -10.51 7.65 -5.98
CA THR A 35 -11.92 7.50 -6.34
C THR A 35 -12.46 6.09 -6.12
N ASP A 36 -11.69 5.18 -5.51
CA ASP A 36 -12.15 3.84 -5.18
C ASP A 36 -13.32 3.93 -4.19
N TRP A 37 -14.52 3.59 -4.65
CA TRP A 37 -15.71 3.59 -3.80
C TRP A 37 -16.00 2.21 -3.21
N LEU A 38 -15.35 1.15 -3.69
CA LEU A 38 -15.50 -0.19 -3.15
C LEU A 38 -14.64 -0.34 -1.88
N ILE A 39 -13.39 0.10 -1.94
CA ILE A 39 -12.46 0.20 -0.82
C ILE A 39 -12.04 1.67 -0.67
N PRO A 40 -12.72 2.45 0.18
CA PRO A 40 -12.52 3.89 0.25
C PRO A 40 -11.08 4.27 0.59
N TYR A 41 -10.52 5.19 -0.20
CA TYR A 41 -9.19 5.78 0.04
C TYR A 41 -9.07 6.41 1.43
N GLU A 42 -10.15 7.02 1.91
CA GLU A 42 -10.23 7.66 3.24
C GLU A 42 -10.51 6.66 4.39
N GLY A 43 -10.59 5.36 4.10
CA GLY A 43 -10.90 4.34 5.10
C GLY A 43 -12.39 4.23 5.44
N ASN A 44 -12.72 3.35 6.39
CA ASN A 44 -14.08 3.12 6.87
C ASN A 44 -14.07 2.37 8.22
N GLU A 45 -14.62 2.97 9.26
CA GLU A 45 -14.68 2.42 10.63
C GLU A 45 -15.58 1.19 10.82
N ALA A 46 -16.47 0.91 9.86
CA ALA A 46 -17.38 -0.23 9.89
C ALA A 46 -17.53 -0.83 8.49
N PHE A 47 -16.39 -1.15 7.86
CA PHE A 47 -16.36 -1.73 6.54
C PHE A 47 -16.94 -3.16 6.55
N ASN A 48 -18.05 -3.37 5.86
CA ASN A 48 -18.67 -4.67 5.72
C ASN A 48 -18.01 -5.46 4.58
N LEU A 49 -17.33 -6.56 4.92
CA LEU A 49 -16.51 -7.35 3.98
C LEU A 49 -17.31 -8.24 3.01
N LEU A 50 -18.43 -7.73 2.49
CA LEU A 50 -19.40 -8.44 1.64
C LEU A 50 -19.98 -9.72 2.26
N ALA A 51 -19.80 -9.94 3.57
CA ALA A 51 -20.32 -11.06 4.33
C ALA A 51 -21.08 -10.56 5.57
N PRO A 52 -22.34 -10.99 5.79
CA PRO A 52 -23.13 -10.53 6.93
C PRO A 52 -22.40 -10.75 8.26
N GLY A 53 -22.24 -9.68 9.04
CA GLY A 53 -21.59 -9.73 10.36
C GLY A 53 -20.07 -9.62 10.36
N SER A 54 -19.42 -9.48 9.19
CA SER A 54 -17.97 -9.30 9.09
C SER A 54 -17.61 -7.83 8.89
N TYR A 55 -17.43 -7.12 10.00
CA TYR A 55 -17.02 -5.72 10.00
C TYR A 55 -15.53 -5.59 10.34
N LEU A 56 -14.83 -4.71 9.63
CA LEU A 56 -13.47 -4.29 9.95
C LEU A 56 -13.41 -2.76 9.98
N THR A 57 -12.55 -2.22 10.84
CA THR A 57 -12.06 -0.86 10.66
C THR A 57 -10.99 -0.89 9.58
N LEU A 58 -11.30 -0.29 8.43
CA LEU A 58 -10.36 -0.05 7.36
C LEU A 58 -9.68 1.30 7.60
N LEU A 59 -8.35 1.31 7.78
CA LEU A 59 -7.62 2.57 7.84
C LEU A 59 -7.68 3.28 6.49
N SER A 60 -7.50 4.60 6.49
CA SER A 60 -7.25 5.30 5.24
C SER A 60 -5.97 4.79 4.57
N ALA A 61 -5.89 4.98 3.26
CA ALA A 61 -4.73 4.63 2.47
C ALA A 61 -3.46 5.38 2.98
N PRO A 62 -3.50 6.70 3.29
CA PRO A 62 -2.39 7.38 3.96
C PRO A 62 -2.07 6.86 5.37
N GLU A 63 -3.06 6.60 6.23
CA GLU A 63 -2.79 6.03 7.56
C GLU A 63 -2.14 4.64 7.47
N SER A 64 -2.51 3.86 6.46
CA SER A 64 -1.87 2.55 6.21
C SER A 64 -0.39 2.71 5.86
N PHE A 65 -0.04 3.75 5.12
CA PHE A 65 1.36 4.09 4.83
C PHE A 65 2.14 4.40 6.11
N ASP A 66 1.55 5.16 7.04
CA ASP A 66 2.15 5.43 8.35
C ASP A 66 2.31 4.16 9.19
N VAL A 67 1.27 3.32 9.28
CA VAL A 67 1.35 2.06 10.04
C VAL A 67 2.44 1.11 9.51
N TRP A 68 2.58 0.99 8.19
CA TRP A 68 3.68 0.20 7.61
C TRP A 68 5.06 0.81 7.89
N SER A 69 5.14 2.14 7.91
CA SER A 69 6.38 2.86 8.21
C SER A 69 6.79 2.66 9.66
N ASP A 70 5.84 2.77 10.60
CA ASP A 70 6.07 2.53 12.02
C ASP A 70 6.49 1.08 12.26
N ARG A 71 5.82 0.12 11.61
CA ARG A 71 6.17 -1.31 11.70
C ARG A 71 7.57 -1.61 11.20
N ASN A 72 8.02 -0.91 10.16
CA ASN A 72 9.38 -1.04 9.63
C ASN A 72 10.39 -0.13 10.36
N HIS A 73 9.98 0.60 11.40
CA HIS A 73 10.81 1.55 12.15
C HIS A 73 11.47 2.62 11.26
N CYS A 74 10.74 3.13 10.27
CA CYS A 74 11.23 4.20 9.42
C CYS A 74 11.40 5.52 10.20
N THR A 75 12.48 6.25 9.92
CA THR A 75 12.85 7.49 10.66
C THR A 75 12.90 8.74 9.79
N ASP A 76 12.73 8.58 8.48
CA ASP A 76 12.74 9.66 7.51
C ASP A 76 11.35 10.21 7.19
N GLU A 77 11.33 11.44 6.67
CA GLU A 77 10.15 12.03 6.08
C GLU A 77 9.89 11.44 4.68
N PRO A 78 8.62 11.26 4.28
CA PRO A 78 8.29 10.70 2.99
C PRO A 78 8.78 11.61 1.85
N ARG A 79 9.38 10.99 0.83
CA ARG A 79 9.83 11.68 -0.39
C ARG A 79 9.10 11.15 -1.61
N THR A 80 8.80 12.03 -2.57
CA THR A 80 8.24 11.59 -3.86
C THR A 80 9.29 10.82 -4.65
N THR A 81 8.96 9.60 -5.08
CA THR A 81 9.84 8.70 -5.83
C THR A 81 9.36 8.37 -7.23
N TYR A 82 8.09 8.65 -7.50
CA TYR A 82 7.48 8.48 -8.80
C TYR A 82 6.40 9.54 -9.00
N GLU A 83 6.32 10.10 -10.19
CA GLU A 83 5.22 10.96 -10.62
C GLU A 83 4.88 10.67 -12.09
N LYS A 84 3.58 10.66 -12.38
CA LYS A 84 3.08 10.59 -13.75
C LYS A 84 1.68 11.18 -13.82
N GLY A 85 1.54 12.34 -14.45
CA GLY A 85 0.25 13.03 -14.50
C GLY A 85 -0.23 13.40 -13.11
N SER A 86 -1.42 12.92 -12.71
CA SER A 86 -1.94 13.08 -11.35
C SER A 86 -1.51 12.00 -10.36
N ALA A 87 -0.88 10.93 -10.83
CA ALA A 87 -0.39 9.86 -9.98
C ALA A 87 0.97 10.20 -9.36
N SER A 88 1.16 9.80 -8.11
CA SER A 88 2.43 9.96 -7.39
C SER A 88 2.69 8.79 -6.44
N CYS A 89 3.95 8.50 -6.16
CA CYS A 89 4.35 7.60 -5.08
C CYS A 89 5.25 8.31 -4.09
N LEU A 90 4.97 8.13 -2.81
CA LEU A 90 5.79 8.55 -1.68
C LEU A 90 6.53 7.33 -1.13
N THR A 91 7.78 7.50 -0.74
CA THR A 91 8.58 6.44 -0.11
C THR A 91 9.25 6.95 1.16
N ARG A 92 9.29 6.10 2.19
CA ARG A 92 10.23 6.17 3.32
C ARG A 92 11.20 4.99 3.19
N ASP A 93 12.51 5.25 3.26
CA ASP A 93 13.54 4.23 3.04
C ASP A 93 14.67 4.21 4.09
N ALA A 94 14.58 5.06 5.11
CA ALA A 94 15.43 4.98 6.30
C ALA A 94 14.76 4.11 7.39
N CYS A 95 14.51 2.84 7.05
CA CYS A 95 13.83 1.84 7.87
C CYS A 95 14.78 0.71 8.29
N ASP A 96 14.39 -0.09 9.29
CA ASP A 96 15.16 -1.22 9.75
C ASP A 96 15.33 -2.30 8.67
N ASP A 97 16.43 -3.07 8.77
CA ASP A 97 16.80 -4.16 7.86
C ASP A 97 16.88 -3.77 6.37
N GLY A 98 17.05 -2.48 6.08
CA GLY A 98 17.08 -1.96 4.71
C GLY A 98 15.73 -2.01 4.00
N ALA A 99 14.63 -2.13 4.76
CA ALA A 99 13.28 -2.05 4.22
C ALA A 99 12.96 -0.66 3.68
N GLU A 100 11.93 -0.60 2.84
CA GLU A 100 11.32 0.66 2.40
C GLU A 100 9.81 0.50 2.34
N VAL A 101 9.09 1.58 2.58
CA VAL A 101 7.63 1.64 2.46
C VAL A 101 7.30 2.62 1.35
N THR A 102 6.64 2.14 0.30
CA THR A 102 6.17 2.96 -0.82
C THR A 102 4.66 2.95 -0.91
N PHE A 103 4.09 4.14 -1.07
CA PHE A 103 2.66 4.38 -1.17
C PHE A 103 2.36 5.18 -2.43
N CYS A 104 1.55 4.61 -3.32
CA CYS A 104 1.19 5.20 -4.60
C CYS A 104 -0.29 5.59 -4.63
N THR A 105 -0.54 6.84 -5.00
CA THR A 105 -1.88 7.39 -5.27
C THR A 105 -2.12 7.46 -6.77
N LEU A 106 -3.26 6.95 -7.23
CA LEU A 106 -3.62 6.85 -8.64
C LEU A 106 -4.97 7.52 -8.93
N ASP A 107 -5.13 8.08 -10.14
CA ASP A 107 -6.42 8.59 -10.62
C ASP A 107 -7.24 7.48 -11.31
N GLY A 108 -8.37 7.14 -10.68
CA GLY A 108 -9.35 6.17 -11.16
C GLY A 108 -10.68 6.79 -11.59
N LYS A 109 -10.74 8.12 -11.72
CA LYS A 109 -12.00 8.83 -11.95
C LYS A 109 -12.69 8.34 -13.22
N GLY A 110 -13.95 7.93 -13.08
CA GLY A 110 -14.78 7.44 -14.18
C GLY A 110 -14.50 6.00 -14.62
N LEU A 111 -13.55 5.31 -13.97
CA LEU A 111 -13.27 3.91 -14.23
C LEU A 111 -14.21 2.99 -13.45
N PHE A 112 -14.25 1.71 -13.85
CA PHE A 112 -15.02 0.69 -13.15
C PHE A 112 -14.59 0.61 -11.67
N LEU A 113 -15.57 0.57 -10.77
CA LEU A 113 -15.37 0.62 -9.31
C LEU A 113 -14.55 1.84 -8.85
N GLY A 114 -14.54 2.93 -9.62
CA GLY A 114 -13.80 4.14 -9.27
C GLY A 114 -12.28 3.96 -9.22
N GLY A 115 -11.75 2.94 -9.88
CA GLY A 115 -10.31 2.65 -9.86
C GLY A 115 -9.87 1.58 -8.87
N HIS A 116 -10.81 0.85 -8.24
CA HIS A 116 -10.46 -0.33 -7.43
C HIS A 116 -9.59 -1.34 -8.19
N LEU A 117 -9.82 -1.49 -9.49
CA LEU A 117 -8.93 -2.26 -10.37
C LEU A 117 -7.80 -1.36 -10.89
N ALA A 118 -6.85 -1.01 -10.00
CA ALA A 118 -5.80 0.00 -10.24
C ALA A 118 -4.88 -0.25 -11.45
N TYR A 119 -4.88 -1.48 -11.98
CA TYR A 119 -4.20 -1.84 -13.24
C TYR A 119 -4.67 -0.99 -14.42
N GLY A 120 -5.93 -0.55 -14.39
CA GLY A 120 -6.43 0.53 -15.24
C GLY A 120 -6.49 1.83 -14.43
N ASN A 121 -5.72 2.83 -14.82
CA ASN A 121 -5.73 4.17 -14.23
C ASN A 121 -5.55 5.24 -15.32
N ASN A 122 -6.03 6.45 -15.07
CA ASN A 122 -6.10 7.52 -16.07
C ASN A 122 -4.71 8.00 -16.52
N ASP A 123 -3.71 7.92 -15.63
CA ASP A 123 -2.33 8.31 -15.90
C ASP A 123 -1.51 7.23 -16.61
N ARG A 124 -2.10 6.05 -16.86
CA ARG A 124 -1.43 4.88 -17.46
C ARG A 124 -0.16 4.49 -16.71
N VAL A 125 -0.15 4.59 -15.40
CA VAL A 125 0.89 4.02 -14.53
C VAL A 125 0.87 2.51 -14.69
N ASN A 126 2.01 1.91 -15.02
CA ASN A 126 2.13 0.46 -15.08
C ASN A 126 2.44 -0.08 -13.67
N VAL A 127 1.38 -0.44 -12.95
CA VAL A 127 1.45 -1.00 -11.58
C VAL A 127 2.33 -2.25 -11.53
N MET A 128 2.33 -3.07 -12.59
CA MET A 128 3.13 -4.30 -12.64
C MET A 128 4.60 -4.01 -12.82
N ASP A 129 4.98 -3.00 -13.62
CA ASP A 129 6.38 -2.60 -13.75
C ASP A 129 6.91 -2.08 -12.41
N LEU A 130 6.15 -1.21 -11.72
CA LEU A 130 6.55 -0.69 -10.41
C LEU A 130 6.66 -1.80 -9.35
N THR A 131 5.71 -2.75 -9.35
CA THR A 131 5.76 -3.94 -8.50
C THR A 131 7.00 -4.80 -8.81
N TRP A 132 7.29 -5.00 -10.10
CA TRP A 132 8.44 -5.79 -10.53
C TRP A 132 9.78 -5.13 -10.15
N GLU A 133 9.91 -3.82 -10.35
CA GLU A 133 11.10 -3.08 -9.90
C GLU A 133 11.29 -3.18 -8.38
N HIS A 134 10.21 -3.07 -7.61
CA HIS A 134 10.25 -3.25 -6.15
C HIS A 134 10.74 -4.67 -5.79
N PHE A 135 10.18 -5.72 -6.39
CA PHE A 135 10.60 -7.10 -6.11
C PHE A 135 12.02 -7.42 -6.57
N LYS A 136 12.52 -6.84 -7.67
CA LYS A 136 13.92 -7.00 -8.07
C LYS A 136 14.89 -6.36 -7.09
N LYS A 137 14.51 -5.23 -6.50
CA LYS A 137 15.33 -4.53 -5.50
C LYS A 137 15.45 -5.34 -4.20
N HIS A 138 14.40 -6.08 -3.85
CA HIS A 138 14.27 -6.78 -2.58
C HIS A 138 14.26 -8.29 -2.77
N THR A 139 15.45 -8.89 -2.68
CA THR A 139 15.62 -10.34 -2.78
C THR A 139 16.05 -10.91 -1.43
N ARG A 140 15.71 -12.16 -1.18
CA ARG A 140 16.15 -12.90 0.00
C ARG A 140 16.76 -14.22 -0.47
N GLU A 141 17.94 -14.54 0.05
CA GLU A 141 18.54 -15.84 -0.18
C GLU A 141 17.73 -16.91 0.58
N ILE A 142 17.38 -17.99 -0.12
CA ILE A 142 16.74 -19.16 0.49
C ILE A 142 17.87 -19.97 1.15
N PRO A 143 17.80 -20.26 2.47
CA PRO A 143 18.78 -21.09 3.15
C PRO A 143 18.94 -22.48 2.54
#